data_AF-A0A2X2Y948-F1
#
_entry.id   AF-A0A2X2Y948-F1
#
_cell.length_a   1.000
_cell.length_b   1.000
_cell.length_c   1.000
_cell.angle_alpha   90.00
_cell.angle_beta   90.00
_cell.angle_gamma   90.00
#
_symmetry.space_group_name_H-M   'P 1'
#
loop_
_entity.id
_entity.type
_entity.pdbx_description
1 polymer ?
#
loop_
_entity_poly.entity_id
_entity_poly.type
_entity_poly.pdbx_seq_one_letter_code
_entity_poly.pdbx_strand_id
1 'polypeptide(L)'
;MKKGMILLILSSFLLVGCDSIKMDKLAANNNERVKTIANDLIGDIDLSLYFDGTKDEQNPKIEQQEILVDGDEILGQYLIQALIQGPSQKGSLAPILPKDTKLLSFDIKDGIAIINLSKEAIINMSATKEQATLEGIIATITQIPNINKINILVDNQMVDSLGGNFDISKPFGKEDIPNLKINN
;
A
#
# COMPACT_ATOMS: atom_id res chain seq x y z
N MET A 1 3.44 89.89 27.26
CA MET A 1 3.29 89.46 28.67
C MET A 1 3.95 88.10 28.85
N LYS A 2 4.81 88.01 29.87
CA LYS A 2 5.46 86.83 30.51
C LYS A 2 6.35 85.89 29.67
N LYS A 3 7.64 85.95 30.03
CA LYS A 3 8.71 84.95 29.89
C LYS A 3 8.48 83.76 30.84
N GLY A 4 9.09 82.62 30.52
CA GLY A 4 9.23 81.41 31.36
C GLY A 4 8.75 80.17 30.60
N MET A 5 9.30 78.97 30.70
CA MET A 5 10.30 78.38 31.60
C MET A 5 10.70 77.03 30.96
N ILE A 6 11.98 76.66 31.06
CA ILE A 6 12.53 75.32 30.74
C ILE A 6 11.81 74.22 31.53
N LEU A 7 11.52 73.06 30.92
CA LEU A 7 11.83 71.76 31.55
C LEU A 7 11.76 70.57 30.57
N LEU A 8 12.92 69.91 30.42
CA LEU A 8 13.12 68.54 29.94
C LEU A 8 12.44 67.55 30.87
N ILE A 9 11.60 66.65 30.35
CA ILE A 9 11.25 65.41 31.04
C ILE A 9 11.27 64.26 30.03
N LEU A 10 12.31 63.42 30.15
CA LEU A 10 12.31 62.06 29.65
C LEU A 10 11.23 61.27 30.40
N SER A 11 10.30 60.64 29.69
CA SER A 11 9.59 59.49 30.24
C SER A 11 9.43 58.42 29.17
N SER A 12 10.26 57.39 29.30
CA SER A 12 10.12 56.07 28.70
C SER A 12 8.79 55.44 29.08
N PHE A 13 7.96 55.09 28.09
CA PHE A 13 6.87 54.12 28.26
C PHE A 13 6.72 53.26 26.99
N LEU A 14 7.20 52.02 27.15
CA LEU A 14 6.64 50.73 26.72
C LEU A 14 5.94 50.60 25.35
N LEU A 15 6.60 49.77 24.53
CA LEU A 15 6.07 48.75 23.61
C LEU A 15 4.54 48.61 23.53
N VAL A 16 3.99 48.91 22.35
CA VAL A 16 3.02 48.04 21.65
C VAL A 16 3.32 48.16 20.15
N GLY A 17 3.55 47.02 19.51
CA GLY A 17 3.95 46.91 18.11
C GLY A 17 2.83 47.17 17.12
N CYS A 18 3.25 47.34 15.87
CA CYS A 18 2.47 47.00 14.69
C CYS A 18 3.42 46.57 13.57
N ASP A 19 2.93 45.63 12.77
CA ASP A 19 3.66 44.71 11.92
C ASP A 19 4.37 45.34 10.71
N SER A 20 5.56 44.82 10.41
CA SER A 20 6.03 44.65 9.04
C SER A 20 6.82 43.35 8.94
N ILE A 21 6.14 42.35 8.41
CA ILE A 21 6.58 40.98 8.16
C ILE A 21 7.83 40.99 7.28
N LYS A 22 8.90 40.38 7.79
CA LYS A 22 10.09 40.01 7.02
C LYS A 22 9.71 38.89 6.05
N MET A 23 9.91 39.15 4.77
CA MET A 23 10.17 38.12 3.77
C MET A 23 11.53 37.50 4.09
N ASP A 24 11.55 36.31 4.70
CA ASP A 24 12.33 35.15 4.27
C ASP A 24 12.01 33.96 5.17
N LYS A 25 11.92 32.75 4.60
CA LYS A 25 11.61 31.43 5.24
C LYS A 25 10.16 30.96 5.31
N LEU A 26 9.40 31.11 4.22
CA LEU A 26 8.16 30.34 4.00
C LEU A 26 8.13 29.78 2.57
N ALA A 27 9.16 29.01 2.19
CA ALA A 27 9.17 28.24 0.94
C ALA A 27 10.01 26.94 1.00
N ALA A 28 10.30 26.43 2.21
CA ALA A 28 11.06 25.19 2.36
C ALA A 28 10.69 24.47 3.67
N ASN A 29 9.42 24.03 3.81
CA ASN A 29 9.09 23.00 4.81
C ASN A 29 7.69 22.37 4.63
N ASN A 30 7.26 22.03 3.40
CA ASN A 30 5.97 21.35 3.21
C ASN A 30 6.06 20.05 2.39
N ASN A 31 7.26 19.51 2.12
CA ASN A 31 7.42 18.20 1.49
C ASN A 31 8.14 17.15 2.37
N GLU A 32 8.38 17.45 3.65
CA GLU A 32 9.03 16.50 4.58
C GLU A 32 8.13 16.09 5.77
N ARG A 33 6.88 16.55 5.83
CA ARG A 33 5.95 16.26 6.95
C ARG A 33 4.75 15.37 6.61
N VAL A 34 4.75 14.72 5.44
CA VAL A 34 3.77 13.67 5.09
C VAL A 34 4.41 12.27 4.97
N LYS A 35 5.74 12.13 5.07
CA LYS A 35 6.39 10.85 5.38
C LYS A 35 6.39 10.61 6.89
N THR A 36 5.22 10.38 7.45
CA THR A 36 5.10 9.69 8.74
C THR A 36 5.53 8.24 8.48
N ILE A 37 6.85 7.98 8.49
CA ILE A 37 7.56 6.70 8.29
C ILE A 37 6.70 5.64 7.59
N ALA A 38 6.67 5.66 6.26
CA ALA A 38 6.12 4.54 5.50
C ALA A 38 6.88 3.27 5.94
N ASN A 39 6.14 2.28 6.44
CA ASN A 39 6.69 1.04 6.98
C ASN A 39 6.73 -0.02 5.88
N ASP A 40 7.21 0.38 4.70
CA ASP A 40 7.36 -0.49 3.55
C ASP A 40 8.52 -1.44 3.81
N LEU A 41 8.40 -2.69 3.36
CA LEU A 41 9.46 -3.69 3.59
C LEU A 41 10.64 -3.46 2.66
N ILE A 42 10.34 -3.20 1.39
CA ILE A 42 11.29 -2.88 0.32
C ILE A 42 11.08 -1.44 -0.13
N GLY A 43 9.82 -1.04 -0.32
CA GLY A 43 9.43 0.27 -0.86
C GLY A 43 9.73 0.42 -2.35
N ASP A 44 9.63 1.65 -2.82
CA ASP A 44 9.82 1.99 -4.23
C ASP A 44 11.29 1.89 -4.66
N ILE A 45 11.52 1.22 -5.79
CA ILE A 45 12.82 1.10 -6.44
C ILE A 45 12.74 1.79 -7.81
N ASP A 46 13.52 2.85 -7.98
CA ASP A 46 13.67 3.55 -9.25
C ASP A 46 14.71 2.84 -10.12
N LEU A 47 14.28 2.37 -11.30
CA LEU A 47 15.09 1.60 -12.24
C LEU A 47 14.93 2.14 -13.67
N SER A 48 15.76 1.64 -14.57
CA SER A 48 15.67 1.92 -15.99
C SER A 48 15.53 0.63 -16.78
N LEU A 49 14.54 0.58 -17.68
CA LEU A 49 14.43 -0.42 -18.73
C LEU A 49 15.15 0.09 -19.98
N TYR A 50 16.01 -0.73 -20.56
CA TYR A 50 16.74 -0.40 -21.78
C TYR A 50 16.06 -1.06 -22.98
N PHE A 51 15.59 -0.25 -23.92
CA PHE A 51 14.92 -0.69 -25.15
C PHE A 51 15.76 -0.35 -26.38
N ASP A 52 15.42 -0.95 -27.51
CA ASP A 52 16.01 -0.62 -28.79
C ASP A 52 15.67 0.82 -29.18
N GLY A 53 16.68 1.67 -29.21
CA GLY A 53 16.63 3.07 -29.64
C GLY A 53 17.21 3.29 -31.03
N THR A 54 17.51 2.23 -31.78
CA THR A 54 18.15 2.29 -33.08
C THR A 54 17.27 3.05 -34.08
N LYS A 55 17.84 4.06 -34.73
CA LYS A 55 17.21 4.82 -35.82
C LYS A 55 17.93 4.66 -37.16
N ASP A 56 19.19 4.22 -37.11
CA ASP A 56 20.04 3.91 -38.25
C ASP A 56 20.48 2.45 -38.11
N GLU A 57 20.12 1.61 -39.09
CA GLU A 57 20.41 0.17 -39.09
C GLU A 57 21.91 -0.15 -38.96
N GLN A 58 22.79 0.81 -39.28
CA GLN A 58 24.25 0.65 -39.15
C GLN A 58 24.79 1.08 -37.79
N ASN A 59 23.97 1.73 -36.96
CA ASN A 59 24.40 2.26 -35.66
C ASN A 59 23.42 1.84 -34.55
N PRO A 60 23.61 0.64 -33.96
CA PRO A 60 22.73 0.16 -32.91
C PRO A 60 22.80 1.07 -31.67
N LYS A 61 21.63 1.39 -31.12
CA LYS A 61 21.51 2.25 -29.94
C LYS A 61 20.50 1.66 -28.96
N ILE A 62 20.76 1.84 -27.68
CA ILE A 62 19.78 1.61 -26.61
C ILE A 62 19.34 2.93 -26.01
N GLU A 63 18.07 2.99 -25.63
CA GLU A 63 17.47 4.12 -24.92
C GLU A 63 16.84 3.64 -23.62
N GLN A 64 16.96 4.47 -22.58
CA GLN A 64 16.43 4.17 -21.26
C GLN A 64 15.00 4.71 -21.11
N GLN A 65 14.16 3.93 -20.47
CA GLN A 65 12.85 4.33 -19.97
C GLN A 65 12.83 4.10 -18.46
N GLU A 66 12.62 5.17 -17.68
CA GLU A 66 12.48 5.08 -16.23
C GLU A 66 11.25 4.25 -15.85
N ILE A 67 11.38 3.44 -14.82
CA ILE A 67 10.29 2.67 -14.21
C ILE A 67 10.41 2.75 -12.70
N LEU A 68 9.30 3.08 -12.05
CA LEU A 68 9.17 2.97 -10.61
C LEU A 68 8.59 1.60 -10.29
N VAL A 69 9.33 0.80 -9.54
CA VAL A 69 8.92 -0.55 -9.14
C VAL A 69 8.52 -0.54 -7.68
N ASP A 70 7.27 -0.89 -7.39
CA ASP A 70 6.85 -1.16 -6.01
C ASP A 70 7.36 -2.54 -5.59
N GLY A 71 8.36 -2.55 -4.70
CA GLY A 71 8.98 -3.78 -4.22
C GLY A 71 8.05 -4.64 -3.36
N ASP A 72 7.14 -4.02 -2.62
CA ASP A 72 6.21 -4.71 -1.74
C ASP A 72 5.10 -5.39 -2.56
N GLU A 73 4.66 -4.77 -3.66
CA GLU A 73 3.75 -5.39 -4.62
C GLU A 73 4.37 -6.62 -5.30
N ILE A 74 5.62 -6.53 -5.76
CA ILE A 74 6.33 -7.68 -6.34
C ILE A 74 6.45 -8.82 -5.33
N LEU A 75 6.80 -8.49 -4.08
CA LEU A 75 6.91 -9.49 -3.02
C LEU A 75 5.55 -10.13 -2.70
N GLY A 76 4.49 -9.33 -2.56
CA GLY A 76 3.14 -9.82 -2.32
C GLY A 76 2.61 -10.70 -3.45
N GLN A 77 2.86 -10.31 -4.70
CA GLN A 77 2.57 -11.11 -5.89
C GLN A 77 3.27 -12.47 -5.83
N TYR A 78 4.57 -12.49 -5.51
CA TYR A 78 5.35 -13.71 -5.36
C TYR A 78 4.80 -14.63 -4.26
N LEU A 79 4.43 -14.07 -3.10
CA LEU A 79 3.88 -14.83 -1.98
C LEU A 79 2.54 -15.50 -2.33
N ILE A 80 1.63 -14.79 -3.02
CA ILE A 80 0.36 -15.39 -3.48
C ILE A 80 0.61 -16.49 -4.51
N GLN A 81 1.54 -16.28 -5.46
CA GLN A 81 1.91 -17.31 -6.42
C GLN A 81 2.49 -18.55 -5.72
N ALA A 82 3.28 -18.39 -4.66
CA ALA A 82 3.79 -19.50 -3.86
C ALA A 82 2.66 -20.26 -3.12
N LEU A 83 1.67 -19.55 -2.59
CA LEU A 83 0.48 -20.18 -1.98
C LEU A 83 -0.33 -20.99 -2.99
N ILE A 84 -0.49 -20.49 -4.22
CA ILE A 84 -1.17 -21.19 -5.33
C ILE A 84 -0.40 -22.46 -5.73
N GLN A 85 0.93 -22.39 -5.81
CA GLN A 85 1.78 -23.57 -6.09
C GLN A 85 1.60 -24.67 -5.02
N GLY A 86 1.25 -24.26 -3.80
CA GLY A 86 0.95 -25.14 -2.68
C GLY A 86 2.20 -25.57 -1.90
N PRO A 87 2.00 -26.30 -0.79
CA PRO A 87 3.09 -26.70 0.09
C PRO A 87 4.03 -27.73 -0.55
N SER A 88 5.24 -27.83 0.00
CA SER A 88 6.20 -28.89 -0.36
C SER A 88 5.59 -30.28 -0.19
N GLN A 89 5.82 -31.16 -1.17
CA GLN A 89 5.32 -32.55 -1.18
C GLN A 89 5.91 -33.41 -0.05
N LYS A 90 7.00 -32.95 0.58
CA LYS A 90 7.65 -33.67 1.69
C LYS A 90 6.99 -33.39 3.06
N GLY A 91 6.02 -32.48 3.13
CA GLY A 91 5.35 -32.08 4.36
C GLY A 91 3.96 -32.69 4.55
N SER A 92 3.32 -32.35 5.68
CA SER A 92 1.95 -32.76 6.04
C SER A 92 0.90 -31.67 5.79
N LEU A 93 1.30 -30.55 5.18
CA LEU A 93 0.41 -29.42 4.91
C LEU A 93 -0.48 -29.67 3.68
N ALA A 94 -1.69 -29.15 3.72
CA ALA A 94 -2.64 -29.20 2.60
C ALA A 94 -2.67 -27.86 1.84
N PRO A 95 -2.89 -27.85 0.51
CA PRO A 95 -3.00 -26.61 -0.28
C PRO A 95 -4.25 -25.82 0.13
N ILE A 96 -4.17 -24.49 0.19
CA ILE A 96 -5.31 -23.63 0.55
C ILE A 96 -6.11 -23.14 -0.66
N LEU A 97 -5.49 -23.07 -1.84
CA LEU A 97 -6.14 -22.73 -3.10
C LEU A 97 -6.06 -23.90 -4.09
N PRO A 98 -7.00 -24.01 -5.03
CA PRO A 98 -6.91 -24.93 -6.17
C PRO A 98 -5.65 -24.66 -7.01
N LYS A 99 -5.00 -25.73 -7.50
CA LYS A 99 -3.73 -25.64 -8.24
C LYS A 99 -3.83 -24.92 -9.59
N ASP A 100 -5.03 -24.88 -10.14
CA ASP A 100 -5.40 -24.22 -11.40
C ASP A 100 -5.79 -22.75 -11.22
N THR A 101 -5.88 -22.27 -9.97
CA THR A 101 -6.04 -20.84 -9.66
C THR A 101 -4.89 -20.05 -10.30
N LYS A 102 -5.22 -18.91 -10.91
CA LYS A 102 -4.23 -17.95 -11.40
C LYS A 102 -4.34 -16.65 -10.61
N LEU A 103 -3.20 -16.04 -10.34
CA LEU A 103 -3.14 -14.65 -9.91
C LEU A 103 -3.19 -13.77 -11.16
N LEU A 104 -4.26 -12.98 -11.30
CA LEU A 104 -4.48 -12.08 -12.42
C LEU A 104 -3.79 -10.73 -12.19
N SER A 105 -3.90 -10.19 -10.98
CA SER A 105 -3.16 -9.00 -10.53
C SER A 105 -2.99 -9.01 -9.02
N PHE A 106 -2.01 -8.23 -8.56
CA PHE A 106 -1.79 -7.95 -7.14
C PHE A 106 -1.41 -6.48 -7.03
N ASP A 107 -2.12 -5.74 -6.20
CA ASP A 107 -1.93 -4.30 -6.03
C ASP A 107 -2.04 -3.95 -4.54
N ILE A 108 -1.30 -2.96 -4.05
CA ILE A 108 -1.41 -2.47 -2.67
C ILE A 108 -1.99 -1.06 -2.69
N LYS A 109 -3.10 -0.86 -1.98
CA LYS A 109 -3.73 0.46 -1.86
C LYS A 109 -4.15 0.74 -0.43
N ASP A 110 -3.64 1.83 0.14
CA ASP A 110 -4.01 2.32 1.47
C ASP A 110 -3.93 1.22 2.56
N GLY A 111 -2.90 0.37 2.47
CA GLY A 111 -2.67 -0.78 3.36
C GLY A 111 -3.63 -1.96 3.16
N ILE A 112 -4.29 -2.04 2.02
CA ILE A 112 -5.12 -3.15 1.58
C ILE A 112 -4.45 -3.82 0.37
N ALA A 113 -4.14 -5.11 0.47
CA ALA A 113 -3.74 -5.92 -0.68
C ALA A 113 -4.96 -6.33 -1.50
N ILE A 114 -5.02 -5.90 -2.75
CA ILE A 114 -6.04 -6.31 -3.72
C ILE A 114 -5.50 -7.56 -4.43
N ILE A 115 -6.10 -8.71 -4.14
CA ILE A 115 -5.69 -10.01 -4.65
C ILE A 115 -6.73 -10.46 -5.66
N ASN A 116 -6.41 -10.34 -6.94
CA ASN A 116 -7.33 -10.67 -8.01
C ASN A 116 -7.01 -12.04 -8.59
N LEU A 117 -7.91 -12.99 -8.37
CA LEU A 117 -7.75 -14.39 -8.72
C LEU A 117 -8.59 -14.74 -9.96
N SER A 118 -8.26 -15.84 -10.62
CA SER A 118 -9.13 -16.42 -11.63
C SER A 118 -10.29 -17.19 -11.00
N LYS A 119 -11.36 -17.41 -11.77
CA LYS A 119 -12.56 -18.16 -11.35
C LYS A 119 -12.30 -19.52 -10.73
N GLU A 120 -11.19 -20.19 -11.05
CA GLU A 120 -10.81 -21.49 -10.47
C GLU A 120 -10.60 -21.42 -8.95
N ALA A 121 -10.41 -20.24 -8.37
CA ALA A 121 -10.36 -20.04 -6.92
C ALA A 121 -11.70 -20.33 -6.22
N ILE A 122 -12.83 -20.24 -6.94
CA ILE A 122 -14.17 -20.47 -6.41
C ILE A 122 -14.50 -21.96 -6.49
N ILE A 123 -14.57 -22.63 -5.33
CA ILE A 123 -14.93 -24.04 -5.21
C ILE A 123 -15.75 -24.26 -3.95
N ASN A 124 -16.59 -25.30 -3.90
CA ASN A 124 -17.27 -25.64 -2.64
C ASN A 124 -16.24 -26.07 -1.58
N MET A 125 -16.26 -25.42 -0.42
CA MET A 125 -15.39 -25.75 0.72
C MET A 125 -16.23 -26.00 1.98
N SER A 126 -15.70 -26.81 2.90
CA SER A 126 -16.21 -26.78 4.27
C SER A 126 -15.84 -25.45 4.93
N ALA A 127 -16.64 -24.99 5.89
CA ALA A 127 -16.34 -23.75 6.63
C ALA A 127 -14.93 -23.76 7.26
N THR A 128 -14.50 -24.89 7.82
CA THR A 128 -13.14 -25.02 8.38
C THR A 128 -12.06 -24.87 7.31
N LYS A 129 -12.29 -25.40 6.10
CA LYS A 129 -11.34 -25.30 5.00
C LYS A 129 -11.25 -23.90 4.44
N GLU A 130 -12.39 -23.23 4.27
CA GLU A 130 -12.45 -21.86 3.79
C GLU A 130 -11.80 -20.91 4.81
N GLN A 131 -12.12 -21.05 6.10
CA GLN A 131 -11.48 -20.27 7.16
C GLN A 131 -9.96 -20.40 7.14
N ALA A 132 -9.43 -21.63 7.06
CA ALA A 132 -7.99 -21.86 6.95
C ALA A 132 -7.37 -21.23 5.69
N THR A 133 -8.15 -21.11 4.62
CA THR A 133 -7.71 -20.45 3.38
C THR A 133 -7.59 -18.95 3.57
N LEU A 134 -8.63 -18.31 4.12
CA LEU A 134 -8.63 -16.87 4.39
C LEU A 134 -7.55 -16.47 5.40
N GLU A 135 -7.44 -17.23 6.50
CA GLU A 135 -6.40 -17.01 7.52
C GLU A 135 -4.99 -17.24 6.96
N GLY A 136 -4.80 -18.26 6.13
CA GLY A 136 -3.51 -18.55 5.51
C GLY A 136 -3.06 -17.44 4.56
N ILE A 137 -3.99 -16.90 3.75
CA ILE A 137 -3.69 -15.76 2.87
C ILE A 137 -3.35 -14.53 3.70
N ILE A 138 -4.18 -14.17 4.68
CA ILE A 138 -3.95 -13.00 5.54
C ILE A 138 -2.60 -13.13 6.25
N ALA A 139 -2.36 -14.24 6.96
CA ALA A 139 -1.11 -14.44 7.69
C ALA A 139 0.13 -14.35 6.80
N THR A 140 0.01 -14.79 5.54
CA THR A 140 1.11 -14.70 4.58
C THR A 140 1.35 -13.26 4.14
N ILE A 141 0.29 -12.54 3.79
CA ILE A 141 0.39 -11.21 3.17
C ILE A 141 0.67 -10.11 4.19
N THR A 142 0.12 -10.21 5.39
CA THR A 142 0.39 -9.23 6.48
C THR A 142 1.79 -9.38 7.10
N GLN A 143 2.66 -10.24 6.54
CA GLN A 143 4.10 -10.17 6.81
C GLN A 143 4.74 -8.94 6.16
N ILE A 144 4.10 -8.37 5.13
CA ILE A 144 4.48 -7.10 4.52
C ILE A 144 3.89 -5.99 5.42
N PRO A 145 4.72 -5.17 6.10
CA PRO A 145 4.25 -4.38 7.25
C PRO A 145 3.32 -3.21 6.91
N ASN A 146 3.28 -2.78 5.65
CA ASN A 146 2.32 -1.76 5.18
C ASN A 146 0.93 -2.35 4.85
N ILE A 147 0.75 -3.68 4.90
CA ILE A 147 -0.52 -4.35 4.60
C ILE A 147 -1.22 -4.83 5.87
N ASN A 148 -2.45 -4.34 6.10
CA ASN A 148 -3.27 -4.68 7.27
C ASN A 148 -4.52 -5.50 6.92
N LYS A 149 -4.99 -5.38 5.68
CA LYS A 149 -6.18 -6.07 5.19
C LYS A 149 -5.95 -6.61 3.79
N ILE A 150 -6.80 -7.55 3.39
CA ILE A 150 -6.87 -8.04 2.01
C ILE A 150 -8.24 -7.77 1.42
N ASN A 151 -8.31 -7.63 0.11
CA ASN A 151 -9.53 -7.59 -0.68
C ASN A 151 -9.39 -8.62 -1.80
N ILE A 152 -10.23 -9.65 -1.80
CA ILE A 152 -10.16 -10.73 -2.79
C ILE A 152 -11.15 -10.43 -3.90
N LEU A 153 -10.65 -10.38 -5.13
CA LEU A 153 -11.44 -10.27 -6.35
C LEU A 153 -11.34 -11.57 -7.15
N VAL A 154 -12.34 -11.84 -7.96
CA VAL A 154 -12.30 -12.90 -8.96
C VAL A 154 -12.68 -12.32 -10.32
N ASP A 155 -11.81 -12.52 -11.32
CA ASP A 155 -11.98 -11.98 -12.68
C ASP A 155 -12.29 -10.46 -12.69
N ASN A 156 -11.55 -9.67 -11.90
CA ASN A 156 -11.76 -8.22 -11.67
C ASN A 156 -13.09 -7.83 -11.01
N GLN A 157 -13.82 -8.78 -10.42
CA GLN A 157 -15.12 -8.53 -9.81
C GLN A 157 -15.12 -8.85 -8.32
N MET A 158 -15.91 -8.09 -7.56
CA MET A 158 -16.23 -8.41 -6.17
C MET A 158 -17.04 -9.71 -6.16
N VAL A 159 -16.76 -10.57 -5.19
CA VAL A 159 -17.47 -11.83 -4.98
C VAL A 159 -17.91 -11.96 -3.54
N ASP A 160 -19.03 -12.67 -3.33
CA ASP A 160 -19.57 -12.86 -1.98
C ASP A 160 -18.75 -13.89 -1.20
N SER A 161 -18.22 -14.94 -1.85
CA SER A 161 -17.52 -16.02 -1.16
C SER A 161 -16.62 -16.83 -2.11
N LEU A 162 -15.54 -17.43 -1.58
CA LEU A 162 -14.75 -18.43 -2.33
C LEU A 162 -15.33 -19.83 -2.16
N GLY A 163 -15.73 -20.15 -0.93
CA GLY A 163 -16.14 -21.49 -0.48
C GLY A 163 -17.61 -21.64 -0.13
N GLY A 164 -18.32 -20.53 0.03
CA GLY A 164 -19.75 -20.45 0.35
C GLY A 164 -20.08 -20.23 1.83
N ASN A 165 -19.08 -20.04 2.71
CA ASN A 165 -19.30 -19.94 4.17
C ASN A 165 -18.89 -18.58 4.77
N PHE A 166 -18.14 -17.75 4.03
CA PHE A 166 -17.66 -16.44 4.50
C PHE A 166 -17.91 -15.35 3.45
N ASP A 167 -18.40 -14.20 3.91
CA ASP A 167 -18.62 -12.98 3.12
C ASP A 167 -17.29 -12.25 2.91
N ILE A 168 -16.80 -12.23 1.67
CA ILE A 168 -15.57 -11.53 1.28
C ILE A 168 -15.85 -10.34 0.35
N SER A 169 -17.09 -9.85 0.32
CA SER A 169 -17.52 -8.73 -0.52
C SER A 169 -16.91 -7.37 -0.15
N LYS A 170 -16.03 -7.32 0.85
CA LYS A 170 -15.35 -6.11 1.33
C LYS A 170 -13.94 -6.44 1.84
N PRO A 171 -13.02 -5.46 1.90
CA PRO A 171 -11.72 -5.67 2.50
C PRO A 171 -11.79 -6.11 3.97
N PHE A 172 -11.00 -7.11 4.35
CA PHE A 172 -11.01 -7.70 5.68
C PHE A 172 -9.60 -8.06 6.18
N GLY A 173 -9.41 -7.97 7.49
CA GLY A 173 -8.21 -8.44 8.19
C GLY A 173 -8.51 -9.66 9.06
N LYS A 174 -7.50 -10.10 9.81
CA LYS A 174 -7.59 -11.28 10.69
C LYS A 174 -8.75 -11.20 11.69
N GLU A 175 -8.91 -10.05 12.33
CA GLU A 175 -9.92 -9.83 13.38
C GLU A 175 -11.36 -9.77 12.80
N ASP A 176 -11.50 -9.55 11.50
CA ASP A 176 -12.80 -9.46 10.85
C ASP A 176 -13.39 -10.86 10.56
N ILE A 177 -12.54 -11.89 10.35
CA ILE A 177 -12.94 -13.23 9.88
C ILE A 177 -14.12 -13.85 10.65
N PRO A 178 -14.17 -13.83 12.01
CA PRO A 178 -15.29 -14.42 12.73
C PRO A 178 -16.64 -13.76 12.41
N ASN A 179 -16.63 -12.48 12.04
CA ASN A 179 -17.82 -11.70 11.72
C ASN A 179 -18.26 -11.84 10.26
N LEU A 180 -17.40 -12.41 9.40
CA LEU A 180 -17.71 -12.64 7.97
C LEU A 180 -18.48 -13.94 7.74
N LYS A 181 -18.58 -14.82 8.74
CA LYS A 181 -19.23 -16.12 8.59
C LYS A 181 -20.70 -15.93 8.22
N ILE A 182 -21.12 -16.52 7.10
CA ILE A 182 -22.49 -16.49 6.62
C ILE A 182 -23.26 -17.59 7.37
N ASN A 183 -24.37 -17.21 8.03
CA ASN A 183 -25.24 -18.17 8.70
C ASN A 183 -26.07 -18.91 7.63
N ASN A 184 -25.83 -20.20 7.48
CA ASN A 184 -26.71 -21.13 6.74
C ASN A 184 -27.69 -21.78 7.70
#